data_AF-A0A4C1WRK0-F1
#
_entry.id   AF-A0A4C1WRK0-F1
#
_cell.length_a   1.000
_cell.length_b   1.000
_cell.length_c   1.000
_cell.angle_alpha   90.00
_cell.angle_beta   90.00
_cell.angle_gamma   90.00
#
_symmetry.space_group_name_H-M   'P 1'
#
loop_
_entity.id
_entity.type
_entity.pdbx_description
1 polymer ?
#
loop_
_entity_poly.entity_id
_entity_poly.type
_entity_poly.pdbx_seq_one_letter_code
_entity_poly.pdbx_strand_id
1 'polypeptide(L)'
;MPHIKSYIRISPDAKKAAYYVLTSGNVSKAAWGTFNKGNGALRIMSYEAGVMFLPSFVLNKDFFSLDKSDNDHLSVPYDLPPVPYEEDMSPWVMDYLR
;
A
#
# COMPACT_ATOMS: atom_id res chain seq x y z
N MET A 1 -1.76 8.30 14.93
CA MET A 1 -2.47 7.63 13.80
C MET A 1 -1.68 7.84 12.52
N PRO A 2 -1.51 6.80 11.69
CA PRO A 2 -0.71 6.91 10.46
C PRO A 2 -1.34 7.88 9.46
N HIS A 3 -0.53 8.79 8.92
CA HIS A 3 -0.90 9.64 7.76
C HIS A 3 -0.14 9.23 6.49
N ILE A 4 0.76 8.25 6.59
CA ILE A 4 1.44 7.58 5.48
C ILE A 4 0.45 6.72 4.67
N LYS A 5 0.64 6.62 3.36
CA LYS A 5 -0.12 5.71 2.49
C LYS A 5 0.87 4.83 1.74
N SER A 6 0.69 3.53 1.86
CA SER A 6 1.53 2.56 1.17
C SER A 6 0.74 1.36 0.68
N TYR A 7 1.21 0.80 -0.43
CA TYR A 7 0.63 -0.39 -1.04
C TYR A 7 1.74 -1.41 -1.27
N ILE A 8 1.50 -2.66 -0.87
CA ILE A 8 2.50 -3.72 -0.90
C ILE A 8 1.85 -5.02 -1.37
N ARG A 9 2.57 -5.81 -2.15
CA ARG A 9 2.16 -7.18 -2.51
C ARG A 9 3.10 -8.19 -1.88
N ILE A 10 2.64 -8.86 -0.84
CA ILE A 10 3.40 -9.86 -0.07
C ILE A 10 3.09 -11.29 -0.53
N SER A 11 4.03 -12.21 -0.30
CA SER A 11 3.79 -13.65 -0.44
C SER A 11 2.86 -14.18 0.66
N PRO A 12 2.18 -15.34 0.46
CA PRO A 12 1.25 -15.90 1.45
C PRO A 12 1.88 -16.17 2.83
N ASP A 13 3.19 -16.44 2.88
CA ASP A 13 3.95 -16.66 4.11
C ASP A 13 4.52 -15.37 4.71
N ALA A 14 4.22 -14.20 4.12
CA ALA A 14 4.72 -12.88 4.50
C ALA A 14 6.26 -12.74 4.54
N LYS A 15 7.00 -13.61 3.83
CA LYS A 15 8.48 -13.57 3.79
C LYS A 15 9.06 -12.76 2.65
N LYS A 16 8.27 -12.48 1.60
CA LYS A 16 8.71 -11.80 0.38
C LYS A 16 7.71 -10.74 -0.06
N ALA A 17 8.20 -9.70 -0.73
CA ALA A 17 7.36 -8.71 -1.39
C ALA A 17 7.73 -8.56 -2.88
N ALA A 18 6.71 -8.50 -3.74
CA ALA A 18 6.89 -8.30 -5.17
C ALA A 18 7.08 -6.82 -5.55
N TYR A 19 6.48 -5.91 -4.78
CA TYR A 19 6.65 -4.46 -4.92
C TYR A 19 6.22 -3.74 -3.65
N TYR A 20 6.66 -2.48 -3.52
CA TYR A 20 6.19 -1.54 -2.51
C TYR A 20 5.93 -0.18 -3.17
N VAL A 21 4.84 0.48 -2.79
CA VAL A 21 4.49 1.83 -3.27
C VAL A 21 4.34 2.72 -2.06
N LEU A 22 5.04 3.85 -2.05
CA LEU A 22 4.86 4.94 -1.09
C LEU A 22 4.26 6.14 -1.84
N THR A 23 3.12 6.65 -1.39
CA THR A 23 2.35 7.64 -2.16
C THR A 23 1.57 8.61 -1.27
N SER A 24 1.10 9.72 -1.86
CA SER A 24 0.08 10.59 -1.27
C SER A 24 -1.35 10.03 -1.43
N GLY A 25 -1.57 9.16 -2.43
CA GLY A 25 -2.88 8.65 -2.79
C GLY A 25 -3.49 7.74 -1.73
N ASN A 26 -4.60 8.19 -1.13
CA ASN A 26 -5.45 7.38 -0.24
C ASN A 26 -6.24 6.31 -1.03
N VAL A 27 -6.90 5.38 -0.31
CA VAL A 27 -7.88 4.45 -0.88
C VAL A 27 -9.14 5.23 -1.30
N SER A 28 -9.10 5.82 -2.50
CA SER A 28 -10.20 6.60 -3.04
C SER A 28 -10.23 6.56 -4.57
N LYS A 29 -11.42 6.69 -5.14
CA LYS A 29 -11.60 6.85 -6.60
C LYS A 29 -10.99 8.15 -7.12
N ALA A 30 -10.90 9.18 -6.29
CA ALA A 30 -10.33 10.46 -6.70
C ALA A 30 -8.82 10.34 -6.97
N ALA A 31 -8.10 9.63 -6.10
CA ALA A 31 -6.66 9.39 -6.21
C ALA A 31 -6.30 8.39 -7.33
N TRP A 32 -7.01 7.25 -7.41
CA TRP A 32 -6.64 6.15 -8.31
C TRP A 32 -7.41 6.11 -9.62
N GLY A 33 -8.46 6.92 -9.71
CA GLY A 33 -9.33 7.02 -10.85
C GLY A 33 -10.44 5.96 -10.90
N THR A 34 -11.36 6.18 -11.83
CA THR A 34 -12.46 5.26 -12.13
C THR A 34 -12.76 5.28 -13.62
N PHE A 35 -13.10 4.13 -14.20
CA PHE A 35 -13.48 4.07 -15.61
C PHE A 35 -14.88 4.66 -15.82
N ASN A 36 -15.02 5.57 -16.78
CA ASN A 36 -16.30 6.14 -17.16
C ASN A 36 -17.15 5.11 -17.92
N LYS A 37 -18.44 5.01 -17.58
CA LYS A 37 -19.39 4.07 -18.23
C LYS A 37 -19.61 4.30 -19.73
N GLY A 38 -19.27 5.49 -20.24
CA GLY A 38 -19.44 5.84 -21.66
C GLY A 38 -18.28 5.31 -22.51
N ASN A 39 -17.22 6.11 -22.61
CA ASN A 39 -16.08 5.83 -23.48
C ASN A 39 -14.97 4.97 -22.84
N GLY A 40 -15.16 4.48 -21.61
CA GLY A 40 -14.12 3.71 -20.90
C GLY A 40 -12.89 4.53 -20.50
N ALA A 41 -12.93 5.86 -20.58
CA ALA A 41 -11.80 6.68 -20.15
C ALA A 41 -11.57 6.59 -18.63
N LEU A 42 -10.31 6.54 -18.21
CA LEU A 42 -9.92 6.60 -16.80
C LEU A 42 -10.00 8.04 -16.31
N ARG A 43 -10.89 8.31 -15.36
CA ARG A 43 -11.08 9.63 -14.77
C ARG A 43 -10.39 9.71 -13.41
N ILE A 44 -9.37 10.56 -13.29
CA ILE A 44 -8.65 10.89 -12.04
C ILE A 44 -9.08 12.29 -11.59
N MET A 45 -9.25 12.50 -10.28
CA MET A 45 -9.80 13.75 -9.72
C MET A 45 -8.86 14.46 -8.74
N SER A 46 -7.70 13.87 -8.43
CA SER A 46 -6.71 14.43 -7.51
C SER A 46 -5.32 14.43 -8.14
N TYR A 47 -4.49 15.40 -7.76
CA TYR A 47 -3.06 15.34 -7.99
C TYR A 47 -2.41 14.51 -6.89
N GLU A 48 -1.82 13.39 -7.26
CA GLU A 48 -1.14 12.49 -6.34
C GLU A 48 0.25 12.16 -6.89
N ALA A 49 1.20 11.90 -6.00
CA ALA A 49 2.55 11.48 -6.37
C ALA A 49 3.05 10.39 -5.42
N GLY A 50 3.92 9.53 -5.94
CA GLY A 50 4.52 8.46 -5.17
C GLY A 50 5.69 7.83 -5.90
N VAL A 51 6.38 6.94 -5.21
CA VAL A 51 7.48 6.13 -5.73
C VAL A 51 7.13 4.65 -5.61
N MET A 52 7.46 3.89 -6.65
CA MET A 52 7.32 2.44 -6.69
C MET A 52 8.69 1.79 -6.62
N PHE A 53 8.87 0.90 -5.65
CA PHE A 53 10.06 0.09 -5.49
C PHE A 53 9.80 -1.26 -6.16
N LEU A 54 10.61 -1.57 -7.16
CA LEU A 54 10.64 -2.86 -7.84
C LEU A 54 11.96 -3.57 -7.48
N PRO A 55 11.93 -4.83 -7.07
CA PRO A 55 13.15 -5.54 -6.64
C PRO A 55 14.14 -5.70 -7.80
N SER A 56 13.64 -5.84 -9.03
CA SER A 56 14.49 -5.91 -10.23
C SER A 56 15.23 -4.60 -10.50
N PHE A 57 14.61 -3.46 -10.17
CA PHE A 57 15.19 -2.14 -10.39
C PHE A 57 16.16 -1.74 -9.28
N VAL A 58 15.83 -2.06 -8.02
CA VAL A 58 16.60 -1.60 -6.85
C VAL A 58 17.71 -2.59 -6.47
N LEU A 59 17.47 -3.89 -6.62
CA LEU A 59 18.34 -4.95 -6.12
C LEU A 59 18.75 -5.98 -7.19
N ASN A 60 18.23 -5.89 -8.41
CA ASN A 60 18.37 -6.91 -9.45
C ASN A 60 17.92 -8.32 -8.98
N LYS A 61 16.79 -8.37 -8.26
CA LYS A 61 16.15 -9.59 -7.74
C LYS A 61 14.69 -9.68 -8.17
N ASP A 62 14.10 -10.87 -8.07
CA ASP A 62 12.67 -11.06 -8.36
C ASP A 62 11.75 -10.57 -7.22
N PHE A 63 12.24 -10.58 -5.98
CA PHE A 63 11.49 -10.21 -4.78
C PHE A 63 12.37 -9.48 -3.76
N PHE A 64 11.75 -8.61 -2.98
CA PHE A 64 12.35 -8.12 -1.75
C PHE A 64 12.19 -9.18 -0.65
N SER A 65 13.21 -9.36 0.18
CA SER A 65 13.06 -10.08 1.44
C SER A 65 12.33 -9.21 2.47
N LEU A 66 11.50 -9.82 3.31
CA LEU A 66 10.89 -9.18 4.47
C LEU A 66 11.52 -9.65 5.79
N ASP A 67 12.53 -10.53 5.73
CA ASP A 67 13.31 -10.93 6.90
C ASP A 67 14.28 -9.81 7.28
N LYS A 68 14.12 -9.25 8.48
CA LYS A 68 14.95 -8.13 8.98
C LYS A 68 16.42 -8.51 9.16
N SER A 69 16.76 -9.80 9.15
CA SER A 69 18.15 -10.27 9.19
C SER A 69 18.87 -10.16 7.84
N ASP A 70 18.14 -10.02 6.73
CA ASP A 70 18.74 -9.83 5.41
C ASP A 70 19.21 -8.37 5.23
N ASN A 71 20.43 -8.17 4.73
CA ASN A 71 21.02 -6.84 4.55
C ASN A 71 20.26 -5.94 3.56
N ASP A 72 19.53 -6.54 2.61
CA ASP A 72 18.76 -5.85 1.58
C ASP A 72 17.25 -6.11 1.68
N HIS A 73 16.77 -6.38 2.89
CA HIS A 73 15.34 -6.49 3.14
C HIS A 73 14.61 -5.17 2.86
N LEU A 74 13.36 -5.29 2.44
CA LEU A 74 12.47 -4.13 2.34
C LEU A 74 11.99 -3.73 3.75
N SER A 75 12.37 -2.54 4.19
CA SER A 75 11.89 -1.99 5.46
C SER A 75 10.45 -1.48 5.32
N VAL A 76 9.50 -2.19 5.95
CA VAL A 76 8.09 -1.81 6.01
C VAL A 76 7.79 -1.18 7.38
N PRO A 77 7.16 0.01 7.47
CA PRO A 77 6.99 0.75 8.73
C PRO A 77 5.81 0.25 9.59
N TYR A 78 5.38 -0.99 9.42
CA TYR A 78 4.29 -1.65 10.15
C TYR A 78 4.48 -3.17 10.08
N ASP A 79 3.82 -3.88 11.00
CA ASP A 79 3.93 -5.33 11.11
C ASP A 79 3.18 -6.06 9.99
N LEU A 80 3.70 -7.24 9.64
CA LEU A 80 3.15 -8.14 8.63
C LEU A 80 3.10 -9.57 9.19
N PRO A 81 2.05 -10.35 8.88
CA PRO A 81 0.85 -9.97 8.12
C PRO A 81 -0.06 -9.01 8.91
N PRO A 82 -0.95 -8.25 8.25
CA PRO A 82 -1.94 -7.43 8.94
C PRO A 82 -2.83 -8.29 9.86
N VAL A 83 -3.13 -7.78 11.04
CA VAL A 83 -4.04 -8.42 11.99
C VAL A 83 -5.48 -7.96 11.69
N PRO A 84 -6.44 -8.88 11.49
CA PRO A 84 -7.84 -8.54 11.34
C PRO A 84 -8.41 -7.78 12.55
N TYR A 85 -9.50 -7.05 12.34
CA TYR A 85 -10.24 -6.47 13.46
C TYR A 85 -10.96 -7.56 14.24
N GLU A 86 -11.00 -7.41 15.57
CA GLU A 86 -11.85 -8.20 16.46
C GLU A 86 -13.32 -7.77 16.34
N GLU A 87 -14.24 -8.59 16.85
CA GLU A 87 -15.69 -8.35 16.73
C GLU A 87 -16.16 -7.05 17.42
N ASP A 88 -15.44 -6.58 18.44
CA ASP A 88 -15.74 -5.37 19.20
C ASP A 88 -15.05 -4.11 18.65
N MET A 89 -14.23 -4.26 17.61
CA MET A 89 -13.52 -3.16 16.98
C MET A 89 -14.33 -2.50 15.87
N SER A 90 -14.12 -1.20 15.70
CA SER A 90 -14.73 -0.42 14.62
C SER A 90 -13.70 0.51 13.99
N PRO A 91 -13.82 0.80 12.68
CA PRO A 91 -12.95 1.76 12.03
C PRO A 91 -13.13 3.13 12.68
N TRP A 92 -12.04 3.89 12.73
CA TRP A 92 -12.08 5.28 13.16
C TRP A 92 -12.91 6.12 12.18
N VAL A 93 -13.93 6.81 12.69
CA VAL A 93 -14.77 7.75 11.92
C VAL A 93 -14.75 9.11 12.63
N MET A 94 -14.25 10.13 11.92
CA MET A 94 -14.08 11.48 12.49
C MET A 94 -15.39 12.09 13.02
N ASP A 95 -16.54 11.74 12.43
CA ASP A 95 -17.85 12.31 12.78
C ASP A 95 -18.34 11.95 14.20
N TYR A 96 -17.68 11.02 14.89
CA TYR A 96 -17.99 10.66 16.28
C TYR A 96 -17.35 11.59 17.32
N LEU A 97 -16.48 12.53 16.91
CA LEU A 97 -15.83 13.50 17.80
C LEU A 97 -16.71 14.74 18.12
N ARG A 98 -18.00 14.56 18.35
CA ARG A 98 -18.91 15.67 18.69
C ARG A 98 -18.70 16.19 20.10
#